data_AF-M0B134-F1
#
_entry.id   AF-M0B134-F1
#
_cell.length_a   1.000
_cell.length_b   1.000
_cell.length_c   1.000
_cell.angle_alpha   90.00
_cell.angle_beta   90.00
_cell.angle_gamma   90.00
#
_symmetry.space_group_name_H-M   'P 1'
#
loop_
_entity.id
_entity.type
_entity.pdbx_description
1 polymer ?
#
loop_
_entity_poly.entity_id
_entity_poly.type
_entity_poly.pdbx_seq_one_letter_code
_entity_poly.pdbx_strand_id
1 'polypeptide(L)'
;MFVIGGQHGDEPSGWMAANEIAQWQPDTGKLVVIPEADQTAIRDRTYTGDNGNLNRAWTIGSDPTRLLAREIWDVVEEHDPDVFFDLHSSFGIYGSDWGPDGVGQAVHPTPHDYAPRLASAAATYINRNFIPDNYRDEYNFQRGPFSAGDIPTFTGKVAVDLEKPGFTVESTRYEVPLDRRVTWTRRVVTDVLRHRDVI
;
A
#
# COMPACT_ATOMS: atom_id res chain seq x y z
N MET A 1 -9.92 -9.47 3.85
CA MET A 1 -8.89 -8.52 3.34
C MET A 1 -7.82 -8.31 4.39
N PHE A 2 -6.61 -8.00 3.96
CA PHE A 2 -5.48 -7.67 4.81
C PHE A 2 -4.89 -6.33 4.41
N VAL A 3 -4.60 -5.48 5.38
CA VAL A 3 -4.01 -4.16 5.18
C VAL A 3 -2.79 -4.02 6.08
N ILE A 4 -1.66 -3.67 5.50
CA ILE A 4 -0.43 -3.35 6.23
C ILE A 4 0.01 -1.92 5.93
N GLY A 5 0.43 -1.21 6.97
CA GLY A 5 1.07 0.09 6.89
C GLY A 5 2.27 0.16 7.81
N GLY A 6 3.11 1.17 7.61
CA GLY A 6 4.20 1.46 8.54
C GLY A 6 5.37 0.49 8.46
N GLN A 7 5.60 -0.11 7.29
CA GLN A 7 6.86 -0.82 7.03
C GLN A 7 8.06 0.14 6.99
N HIS A 8 7.82 1.41 6.67
CA HIS A 8 8.75 2.52 6.82
C HIS A 8 8.10 3.58 7.72
N GLY A 9 8.83 4.09 8.70
CA GLY A 9 8.29 5.01 9.71
C GLY A 9 8.20 6.47 9.25
N ASP A 10 9.04 6.86 8.30
CA ASP A 10 9.04 8.21 7.68
C ASP A 10 7.96 8.37 6.58
N GLU A 11 7.05 7.40 6.47
CA GLU A 11 5.91 7.37 5.55
C GLU A 11 4.56 7.45 6.30
N PRO A 12 4.27 8.57 7.01
CA PRO A 12 3.11 8.66 7.90
C PRO A 12 1.75 8.52 7.23
N SER A 13 1.62 8.80 5.93
CA SER A 13 0.33 8.60 5.26
C SER A 13 -0.08 7.15 5.17
N GLY A 14 0.87 6.20 5.11
CA GLY A 14 0.60 4.77 5.09
C GLY A 14 0.04 4.27 6.41
N TRP A 15 0.81 4.42 7.50
CA TRP A 15 0.41 3.89 8.81
C TRP A 15 -0.73 4.66 9.48
N MET A 16 -0.87 5.98 9.24
CA MET A 16 -2.05 6.72 9.73
C MET A 16 -3.33 6.32 8.98
N ALA A 17 -3.27 6.09 7.66
CA ALA A 17 -4.41 5.57 6.92
C ALA A 17 -4.78 4.17 7.37
N ALA A 18 -3.79 3.31 7.63
CA ALA A 18 -4.03 1.98 8.18
C ALA A 18 -4.67 2.04 9.58
N ASN A 19 -4.26 2.97 10.44
CA ASN A 19 -4.89 3.20 11.74
C ASN A 19 -6.37 3.61 11.61
N GLU A 20 -6.72 4.47 10.63
CA GLU A 20 -8.12 4.78 10.34
C GLU A 20 -8.90 3.56 9.82
N ILE A 21 -8.28 2.76 8.96
CA ILE A 21 -8.88 1.53 8.40
C ILE A 21 -9.13 0.48 9.50
N ALA A 22 -8.25 0.38 10.49
CA ALA A 22 -8.40 -0.54 11.62
C ALA A 22 -9.67 -0.27 12.45
N GLN A 23 -10.27 0.93 12.33
CA GLN A 23 -11.53 1.27 12.99
C GLN A 23 -12.77 0.87 12.18
N TRP A 24 -12.61 0.37 10.96
CA TRP A 24 -13.74 0.00 10.11
C TRP A 24 -14.38 -1.31 10.59
N GLN A 25 -15.71 -1.35 10.47
CA GLN A 25 -16.51 -2.53 10.75
C GLN A 25 -17.15 -2.97 9.44
N PRO A 26 -16.56 -3.94 8.74
CA PRO A 26 -17.16 -4.42 7.49
C PRO A 26 -18.46 -5.17 7.80
N ASP A 27 -19.51 -4.88 7.03
CA ASP A 27 -20.80 -5.59 7.14
C ASP A 27 -20.66 -7.08 6.75
N THR A 28 -19.69 -7.39 5.88
CA THR A 28 -19.42 -8.74 5.39
C THR A 28 -17.92 -9.03 5.30
N GLY A 29 -17.54 -10.28 5.52
CA GLY A 29 -16.15 -10.73 5.45
C GLY A 29 -15.33 -10.33 6.68
N LYS A 30 -14.01 -10.48 6.56
CA LYS A 30 -13.05 -10.19 7.64
C LYS A 30 -12.04 -9.13 7.21
N LEU A 31 -11.79 -8.18 8.09
CA LEU A 31 -10.74 -7.16 7.97
C LEU A 31 -9.63 -7.46 8.97
N VAL A 32 -8.40 -7.64 8.47
CA VAL A 32 -7.18 -7.78 9.26
C VAL A 32 -6.30 -6.57 8.95
N VAL A 33 -5.83 -5.86 9.97
CA VAL A 33 -5.01 -4.66 9.79
C VAL A 33 -3.79 -4.71 10.69
N ILE A 34 -2.62 -4.48 10.11
CA ILE A 34 -1.36 -4.22 10.83
C ILE A 34 -0.97 -2.77 10.52
N PRO A 35 -1.43 -1.80 11.33
CA PRO A 35 -1.28 -0.39 10.95
C PRO A 35 0.13 0.16 11.16
N GLU A 36 0.84 -0.36 12.15
CA GLU A 36 2.16 0.11 12.58
C GLU A 36 3.15 -1.06 12.57
N ALA A 37 3.50 -1.55 11.37
CA ALA A 37 4.27 -2.78 11.22
C ALA A 37 5.68 -2.71 11.83
N ASP A 38 6.44 -1.66 11.55
CA ASP A 38 7.76 -1.41 12.15
C ASP A 38 7.65 -0.26 13.17
N GLN A 39 7.28 -0.61 14.41
CA GLN A 39 7.06 0.38 15.47
C GLN A 39 8.32 1.19 15.82
N THR A 40 9.53 0.61 15.66
CA THR A 40 10.76 1.37 15.97
C THR A 40 11.07 2.38 14.87
N ALA A 41 10.87 2.00 13.60
CA ALA A 41 10.94 2.94 12.49
C ALA A 41 9.94 4.11 12.68
N ILE A 42 8.70 3.80 13.07
CA ILE A 42 7.63 4.79 13.26
C ILE A 42 7.96 5.75 14.41
N ARG A 43 8.37 5.22 15.56
CA ARG A 43 8.78 6.01 16.74
C ARG A 43 9.88 7.00 16.36
N ASP A 44 10.87 6.54 15.61
CA ASP A 44 12.07 7.31 15.27
C ASP A 44 11.90 8.14 13.98
N ARG A 45 10.77 7.97 13.28
CA ARG A 45 10.45 8.60 11.99
C ARG A 45 11.53 8.36 10.93
N THR A 46 11.99 7.11 10.84
CA THR A 46 13.04 6.66 9.92
C THR A 46 12.49 5.71 8.86
N TYR A 47 13.20 5.61 7.74
CA TYR A 47 12.88 4.66 6.67
C TYR A 47 13.04 3.19 7.10
N THR A 48 13.88 2.93 8.11
CA THR A 48 14.19 1.58 8.61
C THR A 48 14.13 1.55 10.12
N GLY A 49 13.62 0.45 10.69
CA GLY A 49 13.70 0.18 12.13
C GLY A 49 14.98 -0.52 12.53
N ASP A 50 14.98 -1.08 13.74
CA ASP A 50 16.16 -1.62 14.43
C ASP A 50 16.77 -2.80 13.66
N ASN A 51 15.94 -3.49 12.89
CA ASN A 51 16.34 -4.66 12.11
C ASN A 51 16.53 -4.34 10.61
N GLY A 52 16.54 -3.06 10.21
CA GLY A 52 16.67 -2.61 8.83
C GLY A 52 15.33 -2.40 8.12
N ASN A 53 15.34 -2.26 6.79
CA ASN A 53 14.12 -2.03 6.01
C ASN A 53 13.18 -3.26 6.04
N LEU A 54 12.01 -3.17 6.70
CA LEU A 54 11.06 -4.28 6.80
C LEU A 54 10.53 -4.72 5.43
N ASN A 55 10.28 -3.78 4.52
CA ASN A 55 9.87 -4.05 3.14
C ASN A 55 11.01 -4.61 2.23
N ARG A 56 12.06 -5.17 2.84
CA ARG A 56 13.08 -6.01 2.19
C ARG A 56 13.21 -7.39 2.82
N ALA A 57 12.38 -7.70 3.82
CA ALA A 57 12.45 -8.96 4.55
C ALA A 57 11.57 -10.07 3.93
N TRP A 58 10.77 -9.75 2.91
CA TRP A 58 9.78 -10.63 2.29
C TRP A 58 10.39 -11.54 1.22
N THR A 59 11.02 -12.62 1.65
CA THR A 59 11.59 -13.64 0.75
C THR A 59 10.49 -14.40 0.01
N ILE A 60 10.67 -14.59 -1.29
CA ILE A 60 9.78 -15.36 -2.16
C ILE A 60 10.10 -16.86 -2.06
N GLY A 61 9.08 -17.72 -2.02
CA GLY A 61 9.20 -19.18 -1.99
C GLY A 61 9.82 -19.75 -0.70
N SER A 62 10.00 -18.94 0.33
CA SER A 62 10.53 -19.33 1.64
C SER A 62 10.09 -18.35 2.73
N ASP A 63 10.33 -18.71 4.00
CA ASP A 63 10.01 -17.85 5.14
C ASP A 63 10.70 -16.49 5.03
N PRO A 64 10.04 -15.40 5.46
CA PRO A 64 10.67 -14.09 5.59
C PRO A 64 11.99 -14.14 6.38
N THR A 65 12.94 -13.26 6.07
CA THR A 65 14.30 -13.34 6.63
C THR A 65 14.41 -12.84 8.08
N ARG A 66 13.41 -12.11 8.58
CA ARG A 66 13.42 -11.47 9.91
C ARG A 66 12.24 -11.92 10.75
N LEU A 67 12.44 -12.00 12.07
CA LEU A 67 11.41 -12.47 13.01
C LEU A 67 10.10 -11.68 12.88
N LEU A 68 10.15 -10.34 12.92
CA LEU A 68 8.96 -9.50 12.74
C LEU A 68 8.22 -9.77 11.42
N ALA A 69 8.96 -9.95 10.32
CA ALA A 69 8.35 -10.26 9.03
C ALA A 69 7.73 -11.66 9.01
N ARG A 70 8.33 -12.64 9.71
CA ARG A 70 7.75 -13.99 9.87
C ARG A 70 6.47 -13.94 10.69
N GLU A 71 6.47 -13.25 11.83
CA GLU A 71 5.27 -13.12 12.66
C GLU A 71 4.11 -12.44 11.91
N ILE A 72 4.41 -11.42 11.11
CA ILE A 72 3.41 -10.81 10.23
C ILE A 72 2.92 -11.79 9.16
N TRP A 73 3.82 -12.59 8.58
CA TRP A 73 3.47 -13.59 7.60
C TRP A 73 2.64 -14.74 8.20
N ASP A 74 2.91 -15.15 9.42
CA ASP A 74 2.11 -16.14 10.16
C ASP A 74 0.66 -15.65 10.31
N VAL A 75 0.44 -14.36 10.55
CA VAL A 75 -0.92 -13.76 10.58
C VAL A 75 -1.58 -13.81 9.20
N VAL A 76 -0.81 -13.60 8.13
CA VAL A 76 -1.31 -13.75 6.75
C VAL A 76 -1.74 -15.19 6.49
N GLU A 77 -0.93 -16.17 6.86
CA GLU A 77 -1.25 -17.59 6.68
C GLU A 77 -2.43 -18.04 7.56
N GLU A 78 -2.50 -17.58 8.81
CA GLU A 78 -3.59 -17.90 9.74
C GLU A 78 -4.94 -17.41 9.23
N HIS A 79 -4.98 -16.22 8.62
CA HIS A 79 -6.23 -15.57 8.23
C HIS A 79 -6.61 -15.74 6.76
N ASP A 80 -5.72 -16.31 5.95
CA ASP A 80 -5.87 -16.57 4.52
C ASP A 80 -6.64 -15.46 3.73
N PRO A 81 -6.19 -14.20 3.75
CA PRO A 81 -6.95 -13.10 3.15
C PRO A 81 -7.12 -13.25 1.63
N ASP A 82 -8.26 -12.83 1.08
CA ASP A 82 -8.49 -12.85 -0.38
C ASP A 82 -7.83 -11.69 -1.14
N VAL A 83 -7.50 -10.60 -0.44
CA VAL A 83 -7.02 -9.36 -1.04
C VAL A 83 -6.14 -8.59 -0.05
N PHE A 84 -5.07 -8.00 -0.57
CA PHE A 84 -4.00 -7.39 0.22
C PHE A 84 -3.74 -5.93 -0.14
N PHE A 85 -3.44 -5.10 0.85
CA PHE A 85 -3.01 -3.71 0.65
C PHE A 85 -1.75 -3.42 1.45
N ASP A 86 -0.78 -2.80 0.79
CA ASP A 86 0.47 -2.32 1.36
C ASP A 86 0.56 -0.81 1.20
N LEU A 87 0.44 -0.07 2.30
CA LEU A 87 0.23 1.37 2.29
C LEU A 87 1.54 2.12 2.53
N HIS A 88 1.95 2.90 1.53
CA HIS A 88 3.25 3.56 1.46
C HIS A 88 3.15 5.03 1.03
N SER A 89 4.28 5.73 1.09
CA SER A 89 4.44 7.01 0.41
C SER A 89 5.84 7.23 -0.15
N SER A 90 5.90 7.74 -1.36
CA SER A 90 7.15 8.05 -2.06
C SER A 90 7.51 9.53 -1.94
N PHE A 91 8.79 9.85 -2.07
CA PHE A 91 9.23 11.25 -2.14
C PHE A 91 8.70 11.95 -3.40
N GLY A 92 8.91 11.35 -4.57
CA GLY A 92 8.46 11.85 -5.87
C GLY A 92 7.19 11.23 -6.41
N ILE A 93 6.87 11.58 -7.66
CA ILE A 93 5.69 11.13 -8.42
C ILE A 93 6.14 10.20 -9.55
N TYR A 94 5.47 9.06 -9.70
CA TYR A 94 5.80 8.06 -10.71
C TYR A 94 5.73 8.64 -12.14
N GLY A 95 6.82 8.51 -12.90
CA GLY A 95 6.88 8.92 -14.30
C GLY A 95 6.76 10.43 -14.53
N SER A 96 6.97 11.25 -13.50
CA SER A 96 6.97 12.71 -13.62
C SER A 96 8.38 13.24 -13.83
N ASP A 97 8.56 14.12 -14.81
CA ASP A 97 9.78 14.93 -14.97
C ASP A 97 9.75 16.19 -14.08
N TRP A 98 8.72 16.33 -13.24
CA TRP A 98 8.53 17.47 -12.35
C TRP A 98 8.66 17.07 -10.88
N GLY A 99 9.51 17.80 -10.16
CA GLY A 99 9.80 17.49 -8.77
C GLY A 99 10.82 16.37 -8.61
N PRO A 100 10.91 15.75 -7.41
CA PRO A 100 11.81 14.64 -7.18
C PRO A 100 11.33 13.36 -7.86
N ASP A 101 12.27 12.47 -8.15
CA ASP A 101 11.99 11.12 -8.65
C ASP A 101 11.32 10.25 -7.55
N GLY A 102 10.49 9.29 -7.98
CA GLY A 102 9.82 8.37 -7.08
C GLY A 102 8.71 7.56 -7.72
N VAL A 103 7.97 6.85 -6.89
CA VAL A 103 6.87 5.95 -7.28
C VAL A 103 5.50 6.42 -6.76
N GLY A 104 5.40 7.69 -6.34
CA GLY A 104 4.20 8.26 -5.73
C GLY A 104 3.08 8.55 -6.71
N GLN A 105 1.88 8.80 -6.18
CA GLN A 105 0.63 8.96 -6.93
C GLN A 105 0.35 7.76 -7.82
N ALA A 106 0.56 6.56 -7.29
CA ALA A 106 0.33 5.33 -8.03
C ALA A 106 -0.29 4.24 -7.16
N VAL A 107 -1.11 3.41 -7.80
CA VAL A 107 -1.59 2.15 -7.25
C VAL A 107 -0.92 1.04 -8.06
N HIS A 108 -0.05 0.26 -7.43
CA HIS A 108 0.70 -0.82 -8.05
C HIS A 108 0.03 -2.17 -7.72
N PRO A 109 -0.74 -2.75 -8.64
CA PRO A 109 -1.42 -4.02 -8.41
C PRO A 109 -0.48 -5.21 -8.62
N THR A 110 -0.77 -6.34 -7.96
CA THR A 110 -0.27 -7.64 -8.40
C THR A 110 -0.89 -8.03 -9.76
N PRO A 111 -0.33 -8.98 -10.51
CA PRO A 111 -0.83 -9.32 -11.84
C PRO A 111 -2.04 -10.27 -11.82
N HIS A 112 -2.57 -10.59 -10.63
CA HIS A 112 -3.59 -11.62 -10.44
C HIS A 112 -5.02 -11.05 -10.42
N ASP A 113 -5.94 -11.85 -10.96
CA ASP A 113 -7.39 -11.61 -10.96
C ASP A 113 -7.80 -10.20 -11.40
N TYR A 114 -8.58 -9.53 -10.56
CA TYR A 114 -9.15 -8.21 -10.80
C TYR A 114 -8.21 -7.07 -10.39
N ALA A 115 -7.02 -7.34 -9.82
CA ALA A 115 -6.17 -6.30 -9.25
C ALA A 115 -5.77 -5.21 -10.26
N PRO A 116 -5.30 -5.53 -11.50
CA PRO A 116 -4.97 -4.48 -12.47
C PRO A 116 -6.15 -3.59 -12.86
N ARG A 117 -7.35 -4.18 -12.98
CA ARG A 117 -8.57 -3.44 -13.31
C ARG A 117 -9.00 -2.54 -12.16
N LEU A 118 -9.00 -3.06 -10.93
CA LEU A 118 -9.41 -2.30 -9.76
C LEU A 118 -8.44 -1.17 -9.42
N ALA A 119 -7.13 -1.34 -9.64
CA ALA A 119 -6.17 -0.26 -9.48
C ALA A 119 -6.48 0.93 -10.42
N SER A 120 -6.78 0.65 -11.69
CA SER A 120 -7.19 1.69 -12.66
C SER A 120 -8.52 2.36 -12.29
N ALA A 121 -9.49 1.58 -11.81
CA ALA A 121 -10.79 2.09 -11.37
C ALA A 121 -10.64 3.03 -10.16
N ALA A 122 -9.88 2.60 -9.15
CA ALA A 122 -9.60 3.39 -7.95
C ALA A 122 -8.84 4.69 -8.25
N ALA A 123 -7.82 4.62 -9.11
CA ALA A 123 -7.11 5.81 -9.58
C ALA A 123 -8.09 6.80 -10.26
N THR A 124 -8.91 6.31 -11.19
CA THR A 124 -9.91 7.13 -11.89
C THR A 124 -10.91 7.77 -10.93
N TYR A 125 -11.42 7.00 -9.97
CA TYR A 125 -12.40 7.50 -9.01
C TYR A 125 -11.79 8.59 -8.12
N ILE A 126 -10.57 8.40 -7.62
CA ILE A 126 -9.93 9.36 -6.73
C ILE A 126 -9.61 10.66 -7.46
N ASN A 127 -9.08 10.57 -8.68
CA ASN A 127 -8.79 11.74 -9.50
C ASN A 127 -10.02 12.60 -9.72
N ARG A 128 -11.18 11.97 -9.96
CA ARG A 128 -12.44 12.69 -10.20
C ARG A 128 -13.08 13.30 -8.96
N ASN A 129 -12.82 12.74 -7.77
CA ASN A 129 -13.62 13.05 -6.57
C ASN A 129 -12.81 13.66 -5.42
N PHE A 130 -11.48 13.51 -5.41
CA PHE A 130 -10.64 13.85 -4.26
C PHE A 130 -9.34 14.60 -4.60
N ILE A 131 -8.88 14.55 -5.84
CA ILE A 131 -7.76 15.39 -6.30
C ILE A 131 -8.34 16.75 -6.71
N PRO A 132 -7.94 17.86 -6.08
CA PRO A 132 -8.51 19.16 -6.42
C PRO A 132 -8.10 19.65 -7.80
N ASP A 133 -9.02 20.29 -8.52
CA ASP A 133 -8.80 20.80 -9.88
C ASP A 133 -7.66 21.83 -10.00
N ASN A 134 -7.21 22.42 -8.87
CA ASN A 134 -6.10 23.36 -8.86
C ASN A 134 -4.73 22.68 -8.70
N TYR A 135 -4.69 21.36 -8.55
CA TYR A 135 -3.46 20.57 -8.58
C TYR A 135 -3.06 20.32 -10.03
N ARG A 136 -1.75 20.17 -10.27
CA ARG A 136 -1.27 19.75 -11.59
C ARG A 136 -1.70 18.32 -11.89
N ASP A 137 -1.80 17.98 -13.17
CA ASP A 137 -2.19 16.64 -13.62
C ASP A 137 -1.26 15.53 -13.13
N GLU A 138 0.01 15.84 -12.84
CA GLU A 138 0.96 14.88 -12.26
C GLU A 138 0.54 14.38 -10.87
N TYR A 139 -0.34 15.10 -10.17
CA TYR A 139 -0.92 14.62 -8.91
C TYR A 139 -2.07 13.63 -9.09
N ASN A 140 -2.53 13.36 -10.32
CA ASN A 140 -3.50 12.31 -10.55
C ASN A 140 -2.87 10.95 -10.24
N PHE A 141 -3.57 10.13 -9.46
CA PHE A 141 -3.23 8.73 -9.30
C PHE A 141 -3.27 8.02 -10.64
N GLN A 142 -2.33 7.09 -10.84
CA GLN A 142 -2.31 6.19 -11.99
C GLN A 142 -2.12 4.74 -11.56
N ARG A 143 -2.38 3.81 -12.47
CA ARG A 143 -1.98 2.41 -12.28
C ARG A 143 -0.49 2.29 -12.55
N GLY A 144 0.29 2.03 -11.50
CA GLY A 144 1.70 1.72 -11.62
C GLY A 144 1.96 0.29 -12.13
N PRO A 145 3.18 -0.01 -12.59
CA PRO A 145 3.55 -1.36 -12.97
C PRO A 145 3.65 -2.27 -11.74
N PHE A 146 3.42 -3.56 -11.95
CA PHE A 146 3.87 -4.60 -11.04
C PHE A 146 5.37 -4.86 -11.25
N SER A 147 6.15 -5.00 -10.18
CA SER A 147 7.58 -5.33 -10.26
C SER A 147 7.89 -6.55 -9.39
N ALA A 148 7.75 -7.74 -9.96
CA ALA A 148 7.91 -9.02 -9.26
C ALA A 148 9.36 -9.48 -9.05
N GLY A 149 10.34 -8.83 -9.68
CA GLY A 149 11.59 -9.51 -10.04
C GLY A 149 12.75 -9.36 -9.06
N ASP A 150 13.02 -8.13 -8.60
CA ASP A 150 14.35 -7.82 -8.06
C ASP A 150 14.36 -7.33 -6.60
N ILE A 151 13.19 -7.02 -6.05
CA ILE A 151 13.06 -6.39 -4.72
C ILE A 151 12.06 -7.19 -3.86
N PRO A 152 12.49 -7.74 -2.71
CA PRO A 152 11.65 -8.56 -1.82
C PRO A 152 10.64 -7.70 -1.04
N THR A 153 9.54 -7.34 -1.70
CA THR A 153 8.43 -6.55 -1.15
C THR A 153 7.28 -7.42 -0.67
N PHE A 154 6.45 -6.91 0.23
CA PHE A 154 5.28 -7.63 0.76
C PHE A 154 4.33 -8.06 -0.37
N THR A 155 3.97 -7.12 -1.24
CA THR A 155 3.08 -7.40 -2.39
C THR A 155 3.72 -8.31 -3.43
N GLY A 156 5.05 -8.27 -3.59
CA GLY A 156 5.80 -9.24 -4.40
C GLY A 156 5.67 -10.66 -3.87
N LYS A 157 5.85 -10.86 -2.56
CA LYS A 157 5.66 -12.17 -1.91
C LYS A 157 4.21 -12.65 -2.01
N VAL A 158 3.22 -11.78 -1.75
CA VAL A 158 1.80 -12.11 -1.93
C VAL A 158 1.50 -12.56 -3.36
N ALA A 159 2.03 -11.86 -4.37
CA ALA A 159 1.81 -12.21 -5.75
C ALA A 159 2.39 -13.59 -6.09
N VAL A 160 3.62 -13.88 -5.68
CA VAL A 160 4.30 -15.11 -6.11
C VAL A 160 3.92 -16.31 -5.26
N ASP A 161 3.84 -16.16 -3.94
CA ASP A 161 3.62 -17.29 -3.02
C ASP A 161 2.14 -17.64 -2.86
N LEU A 162 1.25 -16.65 -2.98
CA LEU A 162 -0.19 -16.85 -2.80
C LEU A 162 -0.98 -16.75 -4.11
N GLU A 163 -0.41 -16.18 -5.17
CA GLU A 163 -1.10 -15.90 -6.45
C GLU A 163 -2.38 -15.06 -6.26
N LYS A 164 -2.38 -14.15 -5.28
CA LYS A 164 -3.56 -13.37 -4.87
C LYS A 164 -3.53 -11.89 -5.32
N PRO A 165 -4.70 -11.24 -5.42
CA PRO A 165 -4.79 -9.82 -5.73
C PRO A 165 -4.25 -8.98 -4.56
N GLY A 166 -3.31 -8.09 -4.87
CA GLY A 166 -2.71 -7.17 -3.90
C GLY A 166 -2.41 -5.81 -4.51
N PHE A 167 -2.25 -4.79 -3.66
CA PHE A 167 -2.04 -3.41 -4.09
C PHE A 167 -1.01 -2.72 -3.20
N THR A 168 0.08 -2.23 -3.77
CA THR A 168 0.90 -1.20 -3.11
C THR A 168 0.33 0.17 -3.46
N VAL A 169 -0.04 0.94 -2.44
CA VAL A 169 -0.62 2.27 -2.59
C VAL A 169 0.42 3.32 -2.22
N GLU A 170 0.82 4.12 -3.19
CA GLU A 170 1.90 5.11 -3.04
C GLU A 170 1.34 6.52 -3.20
N SER A 171 1.25 7.26 -2.10
CA SER A 171 0.99 8.71 -2.13
C SER A 171 2.30 9.47 -2.29
N THR A 172 2.33 10.60 -3.01
CA THR A 172 3.55 11.43 -3.06
C THR A 172 3.66 12.32 -1.82
N ARG A 173 4.88 12.49 -1.30
CA ARG A 173 5.23 13.47 -0.26
C ARG A 173 5.52 14.86 -0.85
N TYR A 174 5.63 14.97 -2.17
CA TYR A 174 6.02 16.21 -2.83
C TYR A 174 4.91 17.26 -2.81
N GLU A 175 5.04 18.24 -1.91
CA GLU A 175 4.12 19.38 -1.76
C GLU A 175 2.65 19.01 -1.48
N VAL A 176 2.42 17.83 -0.89
CA VAL A 176 1.08 17.40 -0.44
C VAL A 176 1.01 17.32 1.08
N PRO A 177 0.09 18.09 1.72
CA PRO A 177 -0.15 18.00 3.16
C PRO A 177 -0.47 16.57 3.63
N LEU A 178 0.00 16.20 4.83
CA LEU A 178 -0.12 14.84 5.36
C LEU A 178 -1.57 14.35 5.47
N ASP A 179 -2.47 15.17 6.00
CA ASP A 179 -3.90 14.87 6.14
C ASP A 179 -4.55 14.50 4.79
N ARG A 180 -4.12 15.18 3.73
CA ARG A 180 -4.55 14.91 2.36
C ARG A 180 -3.98 13.59 1.85
N ARG A 181 -2.70 13.32 2.08
CA ARG A 181 -2.07 12.04 1.72
C ARG A 181 -2.76 10.86 2.43
N VAL A 182 -3.02 10.97 3.74
CA VAL A 182 -3.79 9.98 4.52
C VAL A 182 -5.16 9.76 3.90
N THR A 183 -5.86 10.85 3.57
CA THR A 183 -7.18 10.78 2.94
C THR A 183 -7.12 10.12 1.57
N TRP A 184 -6.16 10.42 0.72
CA TRP A 184 -6.03 9.78 -0.58
C TRP A 184 -5.73 8.29 -0.44
N THR A 185 -4.74 7.91 0.40
CA THR A 185 -4.36 6.52 0.64
C THR A 185 -5.55 5.68 1.12
N ARG A 186 -6.32 6.14 2.12
CA ARG A 186 -7.50 5.38 2.59
C ARG A 186 -8.63 5.30 1.55
N ARG A 187 -8.77 6.32 0.69
CA ARG A 187 -9.79 6.35 -0.36
C ARG A 187 -9.48 5.37 -1.49
N VAL A 188 -8.19 5.11 -1.79
CA VAL A 188 -7.78 4.01 -2.68
C VAL A 188 -8.31 2.69 -2.16
N VAL A 189 -8.03 2.37 -0.89
CA VAL A 189 -8.51 1.12 -0.27
C VAL A 189 -10.03 1.02 -0.33
N THR A 190 -10.73 2.09 0.06
CA THR A 190 -12.20 2.13 0.03
C THR A 190 -12.75 1.86 -1.36
N ASP A 191 -12.16 2.46 -2.40
CA ASP A 191 -12.71 2.37 -3.75
C ASP A 191 -12.43 1.02 -4.43
N VAL A 192 -11.26 0.43 -4.18
CA VAL A 192 -10.98 -0.95 -4.61
C VAL A 192 -12.01 -1.91 -4.03
N LEU A 193 -12.37 -1.78 -2.74
CA LEU A 193 -13.37 -2.63 -2.11
C LEU A 193 -14.76 -2.46 -2.72
N ARG A 194 -15.21 -1.21 -2.90
CA ARG A 194 -16.52 -0.93 -3.52
C ARG A 194 -16.69 -1.56 -4.88
N HIS A 195 -15.64 -1.54 -5.70
CA HIS A 195 -15.71 -2.11 -7.04
C HIS A 195 -15.53 -3.63 -7.06
N ARG A 196 -14.89 -4.23 -6.04
CA ARG A 196 -14.79 -5.69 -5.90
C ARG A 196 -16.17 -6.35 -5.74
N ASP A 197 -17.05 -5.74 -4.96
CA ASP A 197 -18.38 -6.30 -4.66
C ASP A 197 -19.37 -6.21 -5.84
N VAL A 198 -18.96 -5.58 -6.95
CA VAL A 198 -19.74 -5.42 -8.18
C VAL A 198 -19.25 -6.35 -9.31
N ILE A 199 -18.22 -7.17 -9.04
CA ILE A 199 -17.58 -8.09 -10.01
C ILE A 199 -18.01 -9.53 -9.76
#